data_AF-A0A1D9G6P4-F1
#
_entry.id   AF-A0A1D9G6P4-F1
#
_cell.length_a   1.000
_cell.length_b   1.000
_cell.length_c   1.000
_cell.angle_alpha   90.00
_cell.angle_beta   90.00
_cell.angle_gamma   90.00
#
_symmetry.space_group_name_H-M   'P 1'
#
loop_
_entity.id
_entity.type
_entity.pdbx_description
1 polymer ?
#
loop_
_entity_poly.entity_id
_entity_poly.type
_entity_poly.pdbx_seq_one_letter_code
_entity_poly.pdbx_strand_id
1 'polypeptide(L)'
;MAIGYLALVLHAHLPFVRHPESDYVLEEEWLFEAITETYIPLLHVFEGLKRDGIDFKITISMTPPLVSMLRDPLLQERYERHLSLLQELAKKEVEHNQHNGHIRYLAQHYVQEFSAIRQTWLHYERDLVKAFKQFLDSNNLEIITCGATHGYFPLMKMYPQAVWAQIRVACEHYEQNFGCPPKGIWLPECAYYEGIEEMLADAGLRYFIMDSHGILYGRPRPRFGTYAPIYTETGVAAFGRDHESSQQVWSSEVGYPGYPVYREFYKDLGWEADYDYIKPYIMPHGQRKNTGIKYHKITDRGIGLGEKQLYDPYWAKDKAAEHAGNFMFNRQQQVKHLAAMIQRSPIVVSPYDAELFGHWWYEGPWFLDVLLRKSWYDQNTYEMTHLADYLRNHPIQQVCKPSQSSWGYQGFHEYWLNETNTWIYPHLHKATERMIELSKLEATDELEWKALNQAARELLLAQSSDWAFIMRTETMVPYAVRRTRSHLMRFNKLYDDIKLGKIDAAWLEKVEEIDNIFPKINYRVYRPV
;
A
#
# COMPACT_ATOMS: atom_id res chain seq x y z
N MET A 1 -27.08 0.04 21.32
CA MET A 1 -25.64 -0.27 21.36
C MET A 1 -25.40 -1.30 20.28
N ALA A 2 -24.38 -1.09 19.45
CA ALA A 2 -23.98 -2.08 18.47
C ALA A 2 -23.58 -3.40 19.16
N ILE A 3 -23.83 -4.52 18.49
CA ILE A 3 -23.56 -5.86 19.02
C ILE A 3 -22.22 -6.42 18.52
N GLY A 4 -21.55 -5.75 17.58
CA GLY A 4 -20.24 -6.09 17.06
C GLY A 4 -19.59 -4.92 16.30
N TYR A 5 -18.49 -5.20 15.62
CA TYR A 5 -17.66 -4.19 14.97
C TYR A 5 -17.23 -4.59 13.56
N LEU A 6 -17.01 -3.58 12.71
CA LEU A 6 -16.34 -3.71 11.42
C LEU A 6 -15.09 -2.81 11.42
N ALA A 7 -13.94 -3.39 11.09
CA ALA A 7 -12.69 -2.67 10.91
C ALA A 7 -12.24 -2.79 9.45
N LEU A 8 -12.39 -1.70 8.70
CA LEU A 8 -11.81 -1.59 7.36
C LEU A 8 -10.33 -1.20 7.49
N VAL A 9 -9.46 -1.96 6.82
CA VAL A 9 -8.03 -1.68 6.76
C VAL A 9 -7.59 -1.50 5.31
N LEU A 10 -6.94 -0.38 5.00
CA LEU A 10 -6.39 -0.11 3.68
C LEU A 10 -4.86 -0.18 3.71
N HIS A 11 -4.25 -1.03 2.90
CA HIS A 11 -2.81 -1.14 2.79
C HIS A 11 -2.29 -0.28 1.63
N ALA A 12 -1.76 0.92 1.92
CA ALA A 12 -1.18 1.80 0.89
C ALA A 12 0.33 1.58 0.78
N HIS A 13 0.75 0.98 -0.33
CA HIS A 13 2.14 0.62 -0.57
C HIS A 13 2.54 0.76 -2.04
N LEU A 14 3.72 1.32 -2.25
CA LEU A 14 4.46 1.23 -3.50
C LEU A 14 5.95 1.03 -3.15
N PRO A 15 6.71 0.25 -3.95
CA PRO A 15 8.15 0.15 -3.80
C PRO A 15 8.81 1.51 -3.98
N PHE A 16 10.01 1.70 -3.40
CA PHE A 16 10.77 2.94 -3.60
C PHE A 16 11.27 3.03 -5.04
N VAL A 17 10.60 3.87 -5.84
CA VAL A 17 10.89 4.12 -7.25
C VAL A 17 11.18 5.61 -7.43
N ARG A 18 12.46 5.93 -7.61
CA ARG A 18 12.96 7.30 -7.79
C ARG A 18 14.23 7.24 -8.63
N HIS A 19 14.24 7.98 -9.73
CA HIS A 19 15.31 7.94 -10.72
C HIS A 19 15.68 9.36 -11.19
N PRO A 20 16.46 10.11 -10.38
CA PRO A 20 16.95 11.43 -10.76
C PRO A 20 17.85 11.40 -12.01
N GLU A 21 18.48 10.25 -12.29
CA GLU A 21 19.42 10.08 -13.40
C GLU A 21 18.78 10.03 -14.80
N SER A 22 17.45 9.93 -14.88
CA SER A 22 16.71 9.86 -16.15
C SER A 22 15.59 10.90 -16.17
N ASP A 23 15.36 11.55 -17.30
CA ASP A 23 14.28 12.53 -17.49
C ASP A 23 12.88 11.88 -17.51
N TYR A 24 12.81 10.59 -17.82
CA TYR A 24 11.58 9.81 -17.85
C TYR A 24 11.83 8.38 -17.40
N VAL A 25 11.00 7.88 -16.48
CA VAL A 25 10.97 6.48 -16.04
C VAL A 25 9.51 6.06 -15.91
N LEU A 26 9.13 4.97 -16.58
CA LEU A 26 7.75 4.51 -16.62
C LEU A 26 7.25 4.10 -15.23
N GLU A 27 8.11 3.49 -14.44
CA GLU A 27 7.78 2.96 -13.12
C GLU A 27 7.49 4.06 -12.08
N GLU A 28 7.95 5.30 -12.30
CA GLU A 28 7.55 6.44 -11.45
C GLU A 28 6.07 6.79 -11.63
N GLU A 29 5.48 6.45 -12.79
CA GLU A 29 4.07 6.71 -13.04
C GLU A 29 3.15 5.88 -12.15
N TRP A 30 3.61 4.77 -11.56
CA TRP A 30 2.83 4.02 -10.56
C TRP A 30 2.43 4.91 -9.38
N LEU A 31 3.34 5.78 -8.94
CA LEU A 31 3.06 6.76 -7.89
C LEU A 31 2.07 7.81 -8.38
N PHE A 32 2.23 8.31 -9.60
CA PHE A 32 1.38 9.36 -10.16
C PHE A 32 -0.06 8.90 -10.38
N GLU A 33 -0.21 7.67 -10.87
CA GLU A 33 -1.50 6.97 -11.01
C GLU A 33 -2.13 6.75 -9.63
N ALA A 34 -1.38 6.25 -8.65
CA ALA A 34 -1.90 6.04 -7.29
C ALA A 34 -2.32 7.36 -6.61
N ILE A 35 -1.57 8.45 -6.78
CA ILE A 35 -1.96 9.77 -6.27
C ILE A 35 -3.29 10.22 -6.90
N THR A 36 -3.38 10.14 -8.22
CA THR A 36 -4.51 10.65 -9.02
C THR A 36 -5.77 9.82 -8.84
N GLU A 37 -5.63 8.49 -8.87
CA GLU A 37 -6.77 7.57 -8.91
C GLU A 37 -7.16 7.06 -7.52
N THR A 38 -6.25 7.06 -6.53
CA THR A 38 -6.51 6.48 -5.20
C THR A 38 -6.37 7.51 -4.07
N TYR A 39 -5.18 8.05 -3.82
CA TYR A 39 -4.91 8.77 -2.58
C TYR A 39 -5.66 10.10 -2.46
N ILE A 40 -5.70 10.91 -3.52
CA ILE A 40 -6.48 12.16 -3.52
C ILE A 40 -7.99 11.86 -3.51
N PRO A 41 -8.53 10.93 -4.32
CA PRO A 41 -9.93 10.52 -4.21
C PRO A 41 -10.34 10.03 -2.81
N LEU A 42 -9.49 9.28 -2.11
CA LEU A 42 -9.75 8.90 -0.71
C LEU A 42 -9.80 10.13 0.22
N LEU A 43 -8.91 11.11 0.04
CA LEU A 43 -8.98 12.37 0.79
C LEU A 43 -10.30 13.10 0.54
N HIS A 44 -10.78 13.16 -0.71
CA HIS A 44 -12.08 13.75 -1.03
C HIS A 44 -13.24 13.06 -0.30
N VAL A 45 -13.21 11.72 -0.22
CA VAL A 45 -14.19 10.95 0.55
C VAL A 45 -14.12 11.34 2.03
N PHE A 46 -12.95 11.33 2.63
CA PHE A 46 -12.75 11.63 4.05
C PHE A 46 -13.15 13.06 4.42
N GLU A 47 -12.80 14.04 3.59
CA GLU A 47 -13.23 15.43 3.72
C GLU A 47 -14.75 15.56 3.63
N GLY A 48 -15.37 14.87 2.65
CA GLY A 48 -16.81 14.84 2.47
C GLY A 48 -17.55 14.26 3.68
N LEU A 49 -17.10 13.14 4.22
CA LEU A 49 -17.67 12.51 5.41
C LEU A 49 -17.58 13.42 6.63
N LYS A 50 -16.42 14.06 6.83
CA LYS A 50 -16.20 14.98 7.96
C LYS A 50 -17.04 16.24 7.85
N ARG A 51 -17.15 16.83 6.64
CA ARG A 51 -18.03 17.97 6.36
C ARG A 51 -19.49 17.65 6.70
N ASP A 52 -19.91 16.41 6.46
CA ASP A 52 -21.27 15.96 6.69
C ASP A 52 -21.49 15.42 8.12
N GLY A 53 -20.53 15.64 9.02
CA GLY A 53 -20.66 15.33 10.45
C GLY A 53 -20.54 13.85 10.83
N ILE A 54 -19.99 13.01 9.94
CA ILE A 54 -19.84 11.57 10.16
C ILE A 54 -18.52 11.30 10.87
N ASP A 55 -18.56 10.69 12.06
CA ASP A 55 -17.35 10.24 12.76
C ASP A 55 -16.91 8.85 12.27
N PHE A 56 -16.42 8.80 11.02
CA PHE A 56 -15.96 7.56 10.41
C PHE A 56 -14.66 7.06 11.04
N LYS A 57 -14.44 5.73 11.00
CA LYS A 57 -13.22 5.05 11.47
C LYS A 57 -12.68 4.11 10.40
N ILE A 58 -11.46 4.37 9.92
CA ILE A 58 -10.71 3.49 9.01
C ILE A 58 -9.26 3.38 9.50
N THR A 59 -8.69 2.18 9.44
CA THR A 59 -7.25 1.99 9.57
C THR A 59 -6.59 2.02 8.19
N ILE A 60 -5.51 2.77 8.02
CA ILE A 60 -4.72 2.79 6.79
C ILE A 60 -3.25 2.55 7.13
N SER A 61 -2.57 1.64 6.44
CA SER A 61 -1.11 1.60 6.52
C SER A 61 -0.55 2.54 5.47
N MET A 62 0.42 3.38 5.85
CA MET A 62 1.22 4.14 4.88
C MET A 62 2.66 3.68 5.02
N THR A 63 3.12 2.91 4.03
CA THR A 63 4.45 2.30 4.12
C THR A 63 5.56 3.35 4.06
N PRO A 64 6.70 3.13 4.73
CA PRO A 64 7.81 4.09 4.72
C PRO A 64 8.33 4.49 3.32
N PRO A 65 8.41 3.58 2.31
CA PRO A 65 8.78 3.95 0.94
C PRO A 65 7.78 4.91 0.31
N LEU A 66 6.48 4.63 0.44
CA LEU A 66 5.42 5.48 -0.08
C LEU A 66 5.46 6.88 0.56
N VAL A 67 5.55 6.96 1.89
CA VAL A 67 5.65 8.24 2.61
C VAL A 67 6.89 9.03 2.17
N SER A 68 8.03 8.35 1.95
CA SER A 68 9.25 8.99 1.45
C SER A 68 9.04 9.58 0.05
N MET A 69 8.41 8.83 -0.85
CA MET A 69 8.15 9.27 -2.23
C MET A 69 7.13 10.40 -2.32
N LEU A 70 6.05 10.36 -1.52
CA LEU A 70 5.02 11.41 -1.48
C LEU A 70 5.57 12.77 -1.03
N ARG A 71 6.68 12.77 -0.27
CA ARG A 71 7.35 13.99 0.22
C ARG A 71 8.63 14.33 -0.53
N ASP A 72 8.97 13.59 -1.58
CA ASP A 72 10.18 13.83 -2.36
C ASP A 72 9.95 14.95 -3.39
N PRO A 73 10.72 16.06 -3.34
CA PRO A 73 10.48 17.21 -4.23
C PRO A 73 10.60 16.91 -5.72
N LEU A 74 11.48 15.98 -6.12
CA LEU A 74 11.65 15.59 -7.52
C LEU A 74 10.38 14.89 -8.02
N LEU A 75 9.88 13.91 -7.25
CA LEU A 75 8.65 13.19 -7.61
C LEU A 75 7.42 14.10 -7.58
N GLN A 76 7.35 15.06 -6.65
CA GLN A 76 6.28 16.06 -6.63
C GLN A 76 6.30 16.96 -7.88
N GLU A 77 7.47 17.38 -8.36
CA GLU A 77 7.60 18.15 -9.61
C GLU A 77 7.19 17.32 -10.83
N ARG A 78 7.64 16.06 -10.90
CA ARG A 78 7.29 15.14 -12.00
C ARG A 78 5.80 14.84 -12.03
N TYR A 79 5.18 14.65 -10.86
CA TYR A 79 3.73 14.50 -10.75
C TYR A 79 2.97 15.74 -11.25
N GLU A 80 3.42 16.95 -10.89
CA GLU A 80 2.81 18.19 -11.37
C GLU A 80 2.83 18.28 -12.91
N ARG A 81 3.93 17.86 -13.53
CA ARG A 81 4.07 17.78 -14.99
C ARG A 81 3.12 16.74 -15.58
N HIS A 82 3.10 15.53 -15.02
CA HIS A 82 2.20 14.45 -15.43
C HIS A 82 0.73 14.89 -15.37
N LEU A 83 0.28 15.47 -14.25
CA LEU A 83 -1.09 15.96 -14.09
C LEU A 83 -1.43 17.10 -15.07
N SER A 84 -0.46 17.95 -15.41
CA SER A 84 -0.65 19.00 -16.41
C SER A 84 -0.87 18.42 -17.82
N LEU A 85 -0.15 17.36 -18.18
CA LEU A 85 -0.35 16.64 -19.45
C LEU A 85 -1.71 15.94 -19.49
N LEU A 86 -2.15 15.33 -18.37
CA LEU A 86 -3.50 14.75 -18.25
C LEU A 86 -4.60 15.79 -18.46
N GLN A 87 -4.48 16.96 -17.82
CA GLN A 87 -5.44 18.05 -17.99
C GLN A 87 -5.47 18.60 -19.41
N GLU A 88 -4.30 18.67 -20.08
CA GLU A 88 -4.22 19.06 -21.48
C GLU A 88 -4.92 18.04 -22.38
N LEU A 89 -4.61 16.74 -22.23
CA LEU A 89 -5.19 15.66 -23.02
C LEU A 89 -6.71 15.59 -22.82
N ALA A 90 -7.19 15.67 -21.59
CA ALA A 90 -8.63 15.65 -21.30
C ALA A 90 -9.37 16.82 -21.99
N LYS A 91 -8.78 18.02 -22.03
CA LYS A 91 -9.37 19.17 -22.75
C LYS A 91 -9.37 18.96 -24.27
N LYS A 92 -8.26 18.44 -24.82
CA LYS A 92 -8.17 18.08 -26.24
C LYS A 92 -9.20 17.03 -26.63
N GLU A 93 -9.48 16.07 -25.76
CA GLU A 93 -10.50 15.05 -25.98
C GLU A 93 -11.91 15.64 -26.03
N VAL A 94 -12.22 16.66 -25.22
CA VAL A 94 -13.50 17.39 -25.29
C VAL A 94 -13.65 18.09 -26.64
N GLU A 95 -12.58 18.71 -27.15
CA GLU A 95 -12.59 19.40 -28.44
C GLU A 95 -12.63 18.44 -29.62
N HIS A 96 -11.88 17.33 -29.56
CA HIS A 96 -11.81 16.32 -30.61
C HIS A 96 -13.16 15.61 -30.80
N ASN A 97 -13.89 15.36 -29.70
CA ASN A 97 -15.14 14.63 -29.71
C ASN A 97 -16.39 15.55 -29.78
N GLN A 98 -16.30 16.75 -30.37
CA GLN A 98 -17.42 17.69 -30.48
C GLN A 98 -18.71 17.10 -31.08
N HIS A 99 -18.55 16.14 -32.01
CA HIS A 99 -19.66 15.45 -32.69
C HIS A 99 -20.01 14.09 -32.06
N ASN A 100 -19.29 13.65 -31.02
CA ASN A 100 -19.56 12.43 -30.27
C ASN A 100 -20.00 12.79 -28.83
N GLY A 101 -21.32 12.93 -28.64
CA GLY A 101 -21.89 13.47 -27.40
C GLY A 101 -21.51 12.69 -26.14
N HIS A 102 -21.47 11.35 -26.21
CA HIS A 102 -21.17 10.53 -25.03
C HIS A 102 -19.69 10.54 -24.67
N ILE A 103 -18.78 10.43 -25.65
CA ILE A 103 -17.34 10.53 -25.38
C ILE A 103 -17.00 11.93 -24.87
N ARG A 104 -17.60 12.98 -25.45
CA ARG A 104 -17.43 14.35 -24.94
C ARG A 104 -17.87 14.49 -23.48
N TYR A 105 -18.98 13.88 -23.10
CA TYR A 105 -19.46 13.84 -21.71
C TYR A 105 -18.43 13.16 -20.78
N LEU A 106 -17.85 12.03 -21.20
CA LEU A 106 -16.80 11.35 -20.43
C LEU A 106 -15.48 12.15 -20.37
N ALA A 107 -15.07 12.80 -21.46
CA ALA A 107 -13.91 13.68 -21.45
C ALA A 107 -14.12 14.88 -20.51
N GLN A 108 -15.33 15.44 -20.46
CA GLN A 108 -15.71 16.49 -19.51
C GLN A 108 -15.66 16.00 -18.05
N HIS A 109 -16.08 14.76 -17.79
CA HIS A 109 -15.92 14.12 -16.48
C HIS A 109 -14.44 14.10 -16.07
N TYR A 110 -13.53 13.65 -16.95
CA TYR A 110 -12.09 13.67 -16.66
C TYR A 110 -11.52 15.09 -16.46
N VAL A 111 -11.96 16.09 -17.23
CA VAL A 111 -11.55 17.49 -17.01
C VAL A 111 -11.93 17.97 -15.60
N GLN A 112 -13.12 17.60 -15.11
CA GLN A 112 -13.58 17.97 -13.77
C GLN A 112 -12.76 17.25 -12.68
N GLU A 113 -12.59 15.93 -12.81
CA GLU A 113 -11.83 15.13 -11.86
C GLU A 113 -10.37 15.60 -11.74
N PHE A 114 -9.66 15.78 -12.86
CA PHE A 114 -8.27 16.26 -12.83
C PHE A 114 -8.16 17.69 -12.32
N SER A 115 -9.19 18.51 -12.49
CA SER A 115 -9.25 19.86 -11.88
C SER A 115 -9.39 19.78 -10.36
N ALA A 116 -10.29 18.94 -9.85
CA ALA A 116 -10.48 18.72 -8.42
C ALA A 116 -9.21 18.14 -7.77
N ILE A 117 -8.56 17.20 -8.43
CA ILE A 117 -7.28 16.62 -7.99
C ILE A 117 -6.20 17.69 -7.88
N ARG A 118 -6.05 18.54 -8.90
CA ARG A 118 -5.10 19.68 -8.88
C ARG A 118 -5.40 20.65 -7.74
N GLN A 119 -6.67 20.95 -7.48
CA GLN A 119 -7.07 21.84 -6.39
C GLN A 119 -6.64 21.27 -5.03
N THR A 120 -6.90 19.99 -4.76
CA THR A 120 -6.48 19.34 -3.52
C THR A 120 -4.97 19.25 -3.39
N TRP A 121 -4.27 18.90 -4.48
CA TRP A 121 -2.81 18.86 -4.51
C TRP A 121 -2.18 20.21 -4.13
N LEU A 122 -2.72 21.30 -4.67
CA LEU A 122 -2.26 22.67 -4.34
C LEU A 122 -2.72 23.12 -2.95
N HIS A 123 -3.92 22.74 -2.51
CA HIS A 123 -4.46 23.09 -1.20
C HIS A 123 -3.57 22.58 -0.05
N TYR A 124 -3.05 21.36 -0.19
CA TYR A 124 -2.12 20.76 0.78
C TYR A 124 -0.65 21.07 0.51
N GLU A 125 -0.36 22.07 -0.34
CA GLU A 125 1.01 22.48 -0.66
C GLU A 125 1.88 21.30 -1.14
N ARG A 126 1.28 20.35 -1.88
CA ARG A 126 1.91 19.12 -2.37
C ARG A 126 2.31 18.10 -1.29
N ASP A 127 1.95 18.32 -0.01
CA ASP A 127 2.22 17.39 1.09
C ASP A 127 0.96 16.56 1.43
N LEU A 128 0.76 15.46 0.72
CA LEU A 128 -0.36 14.55 0.99
C LEU A 128 -0.22 13.81 2.33
N VAL A 129 1.00 13.66 2.86
CA VAL A 129 1.22 13.05 4.19
C VAL A 129 0.61 13.95 5.27
N LYS A 130 0.81 15.27 5.16
CA LYS A 130 0.11 16.28 5.98
C LYS A 130 -1.41 16.19 5.81
N ALA A 131 -1.90 15.97 4.59
CA ALA A 131 -3.33 15.82 4.32
C ALA A 131 -3.94 14.61 5.04
N PHE A 132 -3.29 13.44 5.04
CA PHE A 132 -3.76 12.27 5.81
C PHE A 132 -3.61 12.46 7.32
N LYS A 133 -2.53 13.12 7.77
CA LYS A 133 -2.25 13.35 9.19
C LYS A 133 -3.39 14.08 9.92
N GLN A 134 -4.11 14.99 9.26
CA GLN A 134 -5.24 15.68 9.92
C GLN A 134 -6.35 14.70 10.39
N PHE A 135 -6.53 13.59 9.67
CA PHE A 135 -7.51 12.57 10.02
C PHE A 135 -6.99 11.60 11.09
N LEU A 136 -5.66 11.43 11.16
CA LEU A 136 -5.00 10.82 12.33
C LEU A 136 -5.25 11.68 13.58
N ASP A 137 -5.01 12.99 13.48
CA ASP A 137 -5.16 13.93 14.60
C ASP A 137 -6.61 14.04 15.09
N SER A 138 -7.59 13.85 14.19
CA SER A 138 -9.02 13.81 14.54
C SER A 138 -9.55 12.41 14.90
N ASN A 139 -8.69 11.40 14.95
CA ASN A 139 -9.04 10.00 15.23
C ASN A 139 -10.07 9.41 14.24
N ASN A 140 -10.20 9.97 13.03
CA ASN A 140 -10.99 9.40 11.95
C ASN A 140 -10.21 8.33 11.18
N LEU A 141 -8.89 8.49 11.09
CA LEU A 141 -7.96 7.48 10.61
C LEU A 141 -7.05 6.98 11.73
N GLU A 142 -6.79 5.69 11.76
CA GLU A 142 -5.60 5.13 12.41
C GLU A 142 -4.57 4.84 11.32
N ILE A 143 -3.45 5.57 11.32
CA ILE A 143 -2.36 5.34 10.36
C ILE A 143 -1.37 4.37 11.01
N ILE A 144 -1.12 3.22 10.39
CA ILE A 144 -0.12 2.23 10.86
C ILE A 144 1.12 2.19 9.98
N THR A 145 2.22 1.68 10.54
CA THR A 145 3.48 1.49 9.81
C THR A 145 3.55 0.11 9.13
N CYS A 146 4.68 -0.20 8.51
CA CYS A 146 5.03 -1.48 7.91
C CYS A 146 6.51 -1.82 8.19
N GLY A 147 7.11 -2.79 7.51
CA GLY A 147 8.57 -2.89 7.41
C GLY A 147 9.15 -1.72 6.58
N ALA A 148 10.37 -1.29 6.91
CA ALA A 148 11.02 -0.12 6.30
C ALA A 148 10.94 -0.10 4.78
N THR A 149 11.19 -1.22 4.12
CA THR A 149 11.09 -1.33 2.66
C THR A 149 10.16 -2.46 2.25
N HIS A 150 9.17 -2.78 3.09
CA HIS A 150 8.27 -3.90 2.86
C HIS A 150 9.03 -5.24 2.70
N GLY A 151 10.09 -5.45 3.50
CA GLY A 151 10.91 -6.66 3.42
C GLY A 151 10.17 -7.93 3.89
N TYR A 152 10.35 -9.04 3.19
CA TYR A 152 9.61 -10.28 3.49
C TYR A 152 10.17 -11.02 4.70
N PHE A 153 9.65 -10.72 5.89
CA PHE A 153 10.23 -11.12 7.18
C PHE A 153 10.51 -12.63 7.35
N PRO A 154 9.63 -13.57 6.94
CA PRO A 154 9.92 -14.99 7.11
C PRO A 154 11.20 -15.47 6.41
N LEU A 155 11.57 -14.85 5.29
CA LEU A 155 12.78 -15.21 4.52
C LEU A 155 14.04 -14.49 5.04
N MET A 156 13.86 -13.55 5.96
CA MET A 156 14.92 -12.84 6.68
C MET A 156 15.17 -13.44 8.08
N LYS A 157 14.34 -14.39 8.54
CA LYS A 157 14.37 -14.97 9.91
C LYS A 157 15.75 -15.44 10.37
N MET A 158 16.59 -15.93 9.46
CA MET A 158 17.95 -16.37 9.78
C MET A 158 18.84 -15.24 10.33
N TYR A 159 18.50 -13.99 10.03
CA TYR A 159 19.20 -12.78 10.48
C TYR A 159 18.22 -11.85 11.23
N PRO A 160 17.96 -12.11 12.52
CA PRO A 160 17.09 -11.28 13.36
C PRO A 160 17.37 -9.78 13.29
N GLN A 161 18.64 -9.39 13.14
CA GLN A 161 19.08 -8.00 13.02
C GLN A 161 18.49 -7.30 11.79
N ALA A 162 18.27 -8.03 10.69
CA ALA A 162 17.68 -7.45 9.49
C ALA A 162 16.17 -7.22 9.64
N VAL A 163 15.47 -8.14 10.31
CA VAL A 163 14.05 -7.96 10.65
C VAL A 163 13.88 -6.81 11.64
N TRP A 164 14.75 -6.75 12.65
CA TRP A 164 14.80 -5.64 13.61
C TRP A 164 15.06 -4.30 12.91
N ALA A 165 16.02 -4.24 11.98
CA ALA A 165 16.30 -3.04 11.20
C ALA A 165 15.08 -2.57 10.39
N GLN A 166 14.36 -3.49 9.74
CA GLN A 166 13.13 -3.18 9.03
C GLN A 166 12.07 -2.58 9.97
N ILE A 167 11.88 -3.14 11.17
CA ILE A 167 10.87 -2.67 12.14
C ILE A 167 11.26 -1.31 12.73
N ARG A 168 12.50 -1.18 13.22
CA ARG A 168 12.97 0.01 13.92
C ARG A 168 13.06 1.23 13.02
N VAL A 169 13.65 1.09 11.84
CA VAL A 169 13.73 2.19 10.87
C VAL A 169 12.34 2.64 10.44
N ALA A 170 11.38 1.71 10.29
CA ALA A 170 10.00 2.07 9.98
C ALA A 170 9.29 2.82 11.11
N CYS A 171 9.51 2.43 12.37
CA CYS A 171 8.92 3.13 13.52
C CYS A 171 9.50 4.55 13.67
N GLU A 172 10.81 4.69 13.53
CA GLU A 172 11.50 5.99 13.58
C GLU A 172 11.09 6.88 12.40
N HIS A 173 10.97 6.32 11.20
CA HIS A 173 10.47 7.04 10.03
C HIS A 173 9.02 7.47 10.20
N TYR A 174 8.16 6.61 10.77
CA TYR A 174 6.77 6.97 11.06
C TYR A 174 6.72 8.16 12.03
N GLU A 175 7.44 8.10 13.14
CA GLU A 175 7.44 9.16 14.16
C GLU A 175 7.93 10.50 13.59
N GLN A 176 8.93 10.47 12.71
CA GLN A 176 9.42 11.68 12.02
C GLN A 176 8.37 12.34 11.13
N ASN A 177 7.42 11.59 10.57
CA ASN A 177 6.43 12.09 9.63
C ASN A 177 5.07 12.40 10.28
N PHE A 178 4.68 11.63 11.30
CA PHE A 178 3.37 11.76 11.96
C PHE A 178 3.44 12.37 13.37
N GLY A 179 4.65 12.50 13.96
CA GLY A 179 4.87 13.16 15.25
C GLY A 179 4.50 12.33 16.47
N CYS A 180 4.22 11.04 16.29
CA CYS A 180 3.95 10.08 17.36
C CYS A 180 4.42 8.67 16.95
N PRO A 181 4.67 7.76 17.89
CA PRO A 181 5.03 6.38 17.56
C PRO A 181 3.80 5.61 17.01
N PRO A 182 4.00 4.69 16.05
CA PRO A 182 2.91 3.86 15.53
C PRO A 182 2.44 2.85 16.59
N LYS A 183 1.12 2.60 16.66
CA LYS A 183 0.55 1.58 17.55
C LYS A 183 0.47 0.21 16.90
N GLY A 184 0.22 0.17 15.59
CA GLY A 184 0.07 -1.05 14.83
C GLY A 184 1.05 -1.13 13.67
N ILE A 185 1.19 -2.34 13.14
CA ILE A 185 2.00 -2.61 11.96
C ILE A 185 1.23 -3.51 10.99
N TRP A 186 1.29 -3.16 9.72
CA TRP A 186 1.06 -4.10 8.63
C TRP A 186 2.32 -4.93 8.44
N LEU A 187 2.29 -6.23 8.74
CA LEU A 187 3.44 -7.07 8.37
C LEU A 187 3.51 -7.13 6.85
N PRO A 188 4.68 -6.94 6.21
CA PRO A 188 4.80 -7.08 4.77
C PRO A 188 4.15 -8.37 4.31
N GLU A 189 3.14 -8.26 3.44
CA GLU A 189 2.36 -9.39 2.93
C GLU A 189 1.59 -10.22 3.97
N CYS A 190 1.26 -9.60 5.12
CA CYS A 190 0.76 -10.31 6.30
C CYS A 190 1.64 -11.53 6.66
N ALA A 191 2.94 -11.48 6.30
CA ALA A 191 3.86 -12.60 6.37
C ALA A 191 4.42 -12.74 7.79
N TYR A 192 3.78 -13.61 8.56
CA TYR A 192 4.10 -13.87 9.94
C TYR A 192 4.93 -15.16 10.09
N TYR A 193 5.88 -15.14 11.03
CA TYR A 193 6.55 -16.32 11.55
C TYR A 193 6.65 -16.22 13.09
N GLU A 194 6.64 -17.35 13.77
CA GLU A 194 6.73 -17.41 15.25
C GLU A 194 8.07 -16.85 15.75
N GLY A 195 7.99 -15.89 16.68
CA GLY A 195 9.11 -15.18 17.32
C GLY A 195 9.25 -13.72 16.89
N ILE A 196 8.56 -13.27 15.83
CA ILE A 196 8.63 -11.85 15.43
C ILE A 196 7.98 -10.91 16.47
N GLU A 197 6.99 -11.41 17.21
CA GLU A 197 6.22 -10.70 18.21
C GLU A 197 7.05 -10.11 19.36
N GLU A 198 8.24 -10.66 19.63
CA GLU A 198 9.21 -10.10 20.59
C GLU A 198 9.75 -8.77 20.08
N MET A 199 10.23 -8.75 18.82
CA MET A 199 10.71 -7.54 18.18
C MET A 199 9.61 -6.48 18.02
N LEU A 200 8.38 -6.89 17.74
CA LEU A 200 7.26 -5.96 17.66
C LEU A 200 6.97 -5.32 19.02
N ALA A 201 6.98 -6.13 20.10
CA ALA A 201 6.78 -5.63 21.46
C ALA A 201 7.88 -4.65 21.88
N ASP A 202 9.15 -4.99 21.62
CA ASP A 202 10.33 -4.17 21.92
C ASP A 202 10.34 -2.85 21.12
N ALA A 203 9.80 -2.86 19.90
CA ALA A 203 9.60 -1.65 19.10
C ALA A 203 8.43 -0.78 19.60
N GLY A 204 7.64 -1.25 20.56
CA GLY A 204 6.47 -0.56 21.10
C GLY A 204 5.18 -0.78 20.33
N LEU A 205 5.18 -1.66 19.32
CA LEU A 205 4.00 -2.02 18.54
C LEU A 205 3.07 -2.89 19.40
N ARG A 206 1.76 -2.70 19.23
CA ARG A 206 0.71 -3.30 20.05
C ARG A 206 -0.16 -4.29 19.29
N TYR A 207 -0.20 -4.20 17.98
CA TYR A 207 -0.90 -5.18 17.17
C TYR A 207 -0.34 -5.30 15.75
N PHE A 208 -0.65 -6.42 15.11
CA PHE A 208 -0.42 -6.64 13.69
C PHE A 208 -1.59 -7.38 13.05
N ILE A 209 -1.59 -7.39 11.71
CA ILE A 209 -2.60 -8.07 10.89
C ILE A 209 -1.94 -9.28 10.22
N MET A 210 -2.66 -10.38 10.14
CA MET A 210 -2.20 -11.63 9.53
C MET A 210 -3.33 -12.35 8.77
N ASP A 211 -2.99 -13.37 7.99
CA ASP A 211 -4.01 -14.17 7.32
C ASP A 211 -4.82 -15.04 8.30
N SER A 212 -6.07 -15.29 7.92
CA SER A 212 -7.05 -16.09 8.66
C SER A 212 -6.48 -17.41 9.18
N HIS A 213 -5.75 -18.16 8.34
CA HIS A 213 -5.29 -19.51 8.72
C HIS A 213 -4.21 -19.47 9.81
N GLY A 214 -3.40 -18.40 9.89
CA GLY A 214 -2.41 -18.26 10.93
C GLY A 214 -3.04 -18.10 12.32
N ILE A 215 -4.21 -17.46 12.42
CA ILE A 215 -5.04 -17.45 13.64
C ILE A 215 -5.69 -18.82 13.84
N LEU A 216 -6.41 -19.33 12.84
CA LEU A 216 -7.23 -20.55 12.98
C LEU A 216 -6.42 -21.78 13.39
N TYR A 217 -5.16 -21.87 12.95
CA TYR A 217 -4.23 -22.93 13.33
C TYR A 217 -3.32 -22.56 14.51
N GLY A 218 -3.62 -21.48 15.25
CA GLY A 218 -2.86 -21.08 16.43
C GLY A 218 -3.00 -22.08 17.60
N ARG A 219 -2.06 -22.01 18.55
CA ARG A 219 -1.93 -22.94 19.68
C ARG A 219 -1.96 -22.21 21.03
N PRO A 220 -2.90 -22.51 21.95
CA PRO A 220 -4.07 -23.35 21.75
C PRO A 220 -5.01 -22.77 20.67
N ARG A 221 -5.91 -23.60 20.14
CA ARG A 221 -6.85 -23.16 19.09
C ARG A 221 -7.66 -21.94 19.57
N PRO A 222 -7.72 -20.84 18.79
CA PRO A 222 -8.53 -19.68 19.17
C PRO A 222 -10.01 -20.03 19.27
N ARG A 223 -10.62 -19.71 20.41
CA ARG A 223 -12.02 -20.03 20.73
C ARG A 223 -13.01 -19.31 19.83
N PHE A 224 -12.67 -18.11 19.37
CA PHE A 224 -13.55 -17.23 18.60
C PHE A 224 -13.14 -17.10 17.13
N GLY A 225 -12.26 -17.98 16.64
CA GLY A 225 -11.75 -17.91 15.26
C GLY A 225 -11.04 -16.57 14.99
N THR A 226 -11.28 -15.99 13.82
CA THR A 226 -10.75 -14.68 13.40
C THR A 226 -11.59 -13.50 13.87
N TYR A 227 -12.73 -13.74 14.52
CA TYR A 227 -13.72 -12.70 14.89
C TYR A 227 -13.44 -12.06 16.26
N ALA A 228 -12.30 -12.38 16.84
CA ALA A 228 -11.69 -11.69 17.96
C ALA A 228 -10.17 -11.79 17.81
N PRO A 229 -9.41 -10.74 18.18
CA PRO A 229 -7.96 -10.85 18.19
C PRO A 229 -7.50 -11.85 19.26
N ILE A 230 -6.27 -12.34 19.08
CA ILE A 230 -5.53 -13.09 20.10
C ILE A 230 -4.37 -12.22 20.60
N TYR A 231 -3.93 -12.44 21.83
CA TYR A 231 -2.62 -11.97 22.28
C TYR A 231 -1.58 -13.05 22.06
N THR A 232 -0.40 -12.64 21.59
CA THR A 232 0.81 -13.47 21.70
C THR A 232 1.29 -13.52 23.15
N GLU A 233 2.27 -14.36 23.47
CA GLU A 233 2.87 -14.41 24.80
C GLU A 233 3.54 -13.09 25.20
N THR A 234 3.96 -12.29 24.22
CA THR A 234 4.54 -10.95 24.40
C THR A 234 3.50 -9.86 24.62
N GLY A 235 2.20 -10.18 24.48
CA GLY A 235 1.08 -9.24 24.63
C GLY A 235 0.75 -8.42 23.38
N VAL A 236 1.43 -8.66 22.26
CA VAL A 236 1.08 -8.05 20.96
C VAL A 236 -0.17 -8.75 20.40
N ALA A 237 -1.16 -7.97 19.97
CA ALA A 237 -2.38 -8.54 19.40
C ALA A 237 -2.19 -8.96 17.94
N ALA A 238 -2.77 -10.10 17.56
CA ALA A 238 -2.87 -10.52 16.16
C ALA A 238 -4.34 -10.47 15.72
N PHE A 239 -4.60 -9.74 14.63
CA PHE A 239 -5.90 -9.71 13.97
C PHE A 239 -5.87 -10.56 12.70
N GLY A 240 -6.84 -11.47 12.58
CA GLY A 240 -7.03 -12.27 11.37
C GLY A 240 -7.93 -11.56 10.37
N ARG A 241 -7.55 -11.60 9.10
CA ARG A 241 -8.43 -11.21 7.99
C ARG A 241 -9.73 -12.04 8.01
N ASP A 242 -10.83 -11.40 7.64
CA ASP A 242 -12.10 -12.09 7.38
C ASP A 242 -12.19 -12.57 5.93
N HIS A 243 -12.54 -13.85 5.75
CA HIS A 243 -12.61 -14.48 4.43
C HIS A 243 -13.83 -14.03 3.62
N GLU A 244 -14.97 -13.84 4.29
CA GLU A 244 -16.24 -13.50 3.62
C GLU A 244 -16.20 -12.10 3.00
N SER A 245 -15.69 -11.11 3.74
CA SER A 245 -15.51 -9.74 3.24
C SER A 245 -14.40 -9.65 2.20
N SER A 246 -13.37 -10.48 2.31
CA SER A 246 -12.31 -10.54 1.31
C SER A 246 -12.87 -10.97 -0.05
N GLN A 247 -13.58 -12.09 -0.11
CA GLN A 247 -14.10 -12.64 -1.38
C GLN A 247 -15.05 -11.67 -2.12
N GLN A 248 -15.91 -10.96 -1.39
CA GLN A 248 -16.90 -10.03 -1.96
C GLN A 248 -16.28 -8.83 -2.69
N VAL A 249 -15.07 -8.42 -2.31
CA VAL A 249 -14.43 -7.21 -2.85
C VAL A 249 -13.20 -7.58 -3.69
N TRP A 250 -12.37 -8.52 -3.26
CA TRP A 250 -11.13 -8.88 -3.93
C TRP A 250 -11.30 -9.72 -5.19
N SER A 251 -12.38 -10.49 -5.31
CA SER A 251 -12.52 -11.39 -6.45
C SER A 251 -12.88 -10.62 -7.71
N SER A 252 -12.03 -10.68 -8.73
CA SER A 252 -12.38 -10.22 -10.07
C SER A 252 -13.47 -11.08 -10.72
N GLU A 253 -13.71 -12.30 -10.20
CA GLU A 253 -14.72 -13.24 -10.71
C GLU A 253 -16.07 -13.16 -9.99
N VAL A 254 -16.09 -12.99 -8.67
CA VAL A 254 -17.35 -12.96 -7.91
C VAL A 254 -17.55 -11.69 -7.11
N GLY A 255 -16.55 -10.82 -7.07
CA GLY A 255 -16.57 -9.59 -6.31
C GLY A 255 -17.12 -8.40 -7.09
N TYR A 256 -17.40 -7.32 -6.36
CA TYR A 256 -17.97 -6.10 -6.89
C TYR A 256 -17.17 -5.47 -8.04
N PRO A 257 -15.82 -5.34 -7.98
CA PRO A 257 -15.07 -4.60 -9.00
C PRO A 257 -15.26 -5.11 -10.43
N GLY A 258 -15.54 -6.41 -10.59
CA GLY A 258 -15.72 -7.02 -11.91
C GLY A 258 -17.11 -6.82 -12.51
N TYR A 259 -17.97 -5.96 -11.97
CA TYR A 259 -19.35 -5.81 -12.43
C TYR A 259 -19.44 -5.07 -13.78
N PRO A 260 -20.32 -5.50 -14.71
CA PRO A 260 -20.45 -4.96 -16.08
C PRO A 260 -20.47 -3.44 -16.27
N VAL A 261 -20.98 -2.67 -15.30
CA VAL A 261 -21.15 -1.22 -15.45
C VAL A 261 -19.92 -0.41 -15.05
N TYR A 262 -18.95 -1.03 -14.37
CA TYR A 262 -17.74 -0.36 -13.90
C TYR A 262 -16.71 -0.15 -14.99
N ARG A 263 -15.83 0.85 -14.81
CA ARG A 263 -14.78 1.24 -15.75
C ARG A 263 -13.86 0.05 -16.07
N GLU A 264 -13.63 -0.20 -17.35
CA GLU A 264 -12.69 -1.22 -17.83
C GLU A 264 -11.25 -0.72 -17.66
N PHE A 265 -10.45 -1.46 -16.89
CA PHE A 265 -9.08 -1.06 -16.58
C PHE A 265 -8.15 -1.18 -17.80
N TYR A 266 -8.35 -2.19 -18.65
CA TYR A 266 -7.42 -2.53 -19.72
C TYR A 266 -7.69 -1.80 -21.05
N LYS A 267 -8.69 -0.92 -21.10
CA LYS A 267 -9.08 -0.19 -22.32
C LYS A 267 -8.89 1.32 -22.13
N ASP A 268 -7.78 1.82 -22.66
CA ASP A 268 -7.27 3.16 -22.41
C ASP A 268 -6.95 3.90 -23.72
N LEU A 269 -7.17 5.21 -23.73
CA LEU A 269 -6.95 6.10 -24.87
C LEU A 269 -5.54 5.97 -25.46
N GLY A 270 -4.54 5.69 -24.63
CA GLY A 270 -3.16 5.46 -25.04
C GLY A 270 -2.97 4.31 -26.03
N TRP A 271 -3.89 3.36 -26.05
CA TRP A 271 -3.91 2.23 -26.99
C TRP A 271 -4.87 2.44 -28.17
N GLU A 272 -5.96 3.18 -27.95
CA GLU A 272 -7.06 3.32 -28.92
C GLU A 272 -6.88 4.49 -29.89
N ALA A 273 -6.36 5.63 -29.41
CA ALA A 273 -6.26 6.84 -30.22
C ALA A 273 -5.25 6.70 -31.38
N ASP A 274 -5.45 7.50 -32.44
CA ASP A 274 -4.49 7.61 -33.54
C ASP A 274 -3.08 7.93 -33.03
N TYR A 275 -2.08 7.30 -33.63
CA TYR A 275 -0.70 7.34 -33.12
C TYR A 275 -0.17 8.78 -33.04
N ASP A 276 -0.30 9.55 -34.12
CA ASP A 276 0.24 10.92 -34.18
C ASP A 276 -0.47 11.86 -33.20
N TYR A 277 -1.75 11.60 -32.90
CA TYR A 277 -2.52 12.37 -31.92
C TYR A 277 -2.03 12.11 -30.49
N ILE A 278 -1.82 10.83 -30.14
CA ILE A 278 -1.50 10.43 -28.76
C ILE A 278 -0.01 10.45 -28.45
N LYS A 279 0.85 10.50 -29.49
CA LYS A 279 2.33 10.49 -29.39
C LYS A 279 2.90 11.42 -28.30
N PRO A 280 2.40 12.64 -28.08
CA PRO A 280 2.92 13.53 -27.03
C PRO A 280 2.66 13.08 -25.59
N TYR A 281 1.74 12.12 -25.38
CA TYR A 281 1.26 11.68 -24.06
C TYR A 281 1.66 10.24 -23.71
N ILE A 282 2.32 9.54 -24.63
CA ILE A 282 2.86 8.20 -24.42
C ILE A 282 4.37 8.26 -24.13
N MET A 283 5.06 7.12 -24.11
CA MET A 283 6.49 7.10 -23.79
C MET A 283 7.31 7.94 -24.79
N PRO A 284 8.38 8.62 -24.38
CA PRO A 284 9.18 9.48 -25.27
C PRO A 284 9.77 8.77 -26.50
N HIS A 285 10.05 7.47 -26.40
CA HIS A 285 10.49 6.64 -27.53
C HIS A 285 9.34 6.16 -28.43
N GLY A 286 8.12 6.63 -28.18
CA GLY A 286 6.95 6.37 -29.00
C GLY A 286 6.26 5.03 -28.79
N GLN A 287 6.58 4.25 -27.75
CA GLN A 287 5.76 3.08 -27.40
C GLN A 287 4.51 3.55 -26.64
N ARG A 288 3.39 2.89 -26.92
CA ARG A 288 2.11 3.15 -26.26
C ARG A 288 2.15 2.69 -24.80
N LYS A 289 1.38 3.37 -23.97
CA LYS A 289 1.16 3.09 -22.55
C LYS A 289 -0.24 3.54 -22.16
N ASN A 290 -0.69 3.18 -20.97
CA ASN A 290 -1.90 3.78 -20.41
C ASN A 290 -1.68 5.28 -20.17
N THR A 291 -2.73 6.05 -20.43
CA THR A 291 -2.80 7.49 -20.19
C THR A 291 -3.62 7.80 -18.94
N GLY A 292 -4.46 6.88 -18.47
CA GLY A 292 -5.39 7.11 -17.36
C GLY A 292 -6.79 7.59 -17.80
N ILE A 293 -6.96 7.94 -19.07
CA ILE A 293 -8.25 8.28 -19.67
C ILE A 293 -8.84 7.04 -20.33
N LYS A 294 -9.92 6.52 -19.77
CA LYS A 294 -10.54 5.23 -20.10
C LYS A 294 -12.04 5.42 -20.26
N TYR A 295 -12.58 5.17 -21.45
CA TYR A 295 -13.98 5.48 -21.79
C TYR A 295 -14.92 4.29 -21.79
N HIS A 296 -14.42 3.11 -21.48
CA HIS A 296 -15.17 1.87 -21.62
C HIS A 296 -15.49 1.25 -20.26
N LYS A 297 -16.58 0.49 -20.21
CA LYS A 297 -16.96 -0.32 -19.05
C LYS A 297 -16.68 -1.79 -19.31
N ILE A 298 -16.60 -2.57 -18.24
CA ILE A 298 -16.35 -4.01 -18.27
C ILE A 298 -17.34 -4.72 -19.22
N THR A 299 -18.60 -4.29 -19.29
CA THR A 299 -19.66 -4.77 -20.20
C THR A 299 -20.02 -6.24 -20.00
N ASP A 300 -19.09 -7.13 -20.30
CA ASP A 300 -19.12 -8.56 -20.00
C ASP A 300 -17.66 -9.04 -19.92
N ARG A 301 -17.41 -10.13 -19.17
CA ARG A 301 -16.04 -10.64 -19.00
C ARG A 301 -15.61 -11.62 -20.09
N GLY A 302 -16.56 -12.23 -20.79
CA GLY A 302 -16.30 -13.19 -21.87
C GLY A 302 -16.10 -12.55 -23.24
N ILE A 303 -16.28 -11.23 -23.38
CA ILE A 303 -16.16 -10.52 -24.66
C ILE A 303 -14.79 -9.84 -24.83
N GLY A 304 -14.35 -9.68 -26.07
CA GLY A 304 -13.10 -9.01 -26.38
C GLY A 304 -13.12 -7.50 -26.08
N LEU A 305 -11.94 -6.89 -25.95
CA LEU A 305 -11.80 -5.44 -25.67
C LEU A 305 -12.51 -4.57 -26.73
N GLY A 306 -12.55 -5.01 -27.99
CA GLY A 306 -13.24 -4.29 -29.07
C GLY A 306 -14.76 -4.19 -28.90
N GLU A 307 -15.37 -5.11 -28.14
CA GLU A 307 -16.82 -5.19 -27.94
C GLU A 307 -17.30 -4.49 -26.66
N LYS A 308 -16.36 -4.01 -25.84
CA LYS A 308 -16.65 -3.24 -24.62
C LYS A 308 -17.41 -1.97 -24.99
N GLN A 309 -18.51 -1.73 -24.28
CA GLN A 309 -19.36 -0.57 -24.45
C GLN A 309 -18.81 0.65 -23.69
N LEU A 310 -19.32 1.83 -24.01
CA LEU A 310 -18.96 3.07 -23.33
C LEU A 310 -19.42 3.04 -21.85
N TYR A 311 -18.57 3.59 -21.01
CA TYR A 311 -18.78 3.80 -19.59
C TYR A 311 -19.77 4.93 -19.33
N ASP A 312 -20.44 4.90 -18.17
CA ASP A 312 -21.31 5.98 -17.72
C ASP A 312 -21.16 6.16 -16.20
N PRO A 313 -20.51 7.25 -15.74
CA PRO A 313 -20.31 7.55 -14.33
C PRO A 313 -21.60 7.57 -13.51
N TYR A 314 -22.75 7.92 -14.09
CA TYR A 314 -24.01 7.96 -13.37
C TYR A 314 -24.45 6.56 -12.93
N TRP A 315 -24.51 5.62 -13.88
CA TRP A 315 -24.91 4.23 -13.60
C TRP A 315 -23.91 3.51 -12.72
N ALA A 316 -22.63 3.82 -12.89
CA ALA A 316 -21.57 3.25 -12.07
C ALA A 316 -21.65 3.73 -10.61
N LYS A 317 -21.95 5.01 -10.37
CA LYS A 317 -22.21 5.55 -9.02
C LYS A 317 -23.41 4.89 -8.35
N ASP A 318 -24.53 4.76 -9.08
CA ASP A 318 -25.73 4.09 -8.57
C ASP A 318 -25.43 2.63 -8.18
N LYS A 319 -24.66 1.93 -9.02
CA LYS A 319 -24.27 0.55 -8.74
C LYS A 319 -23.29 0.42 -7.57
N ALA A 320 -22.35 1.37 -7.42
CA ALA A 320 -21.45 1.43 -6.26
C ALA A 320 -22.26 1.61 -4.97
N ALA A 321 -23.32 2.40 -4.99
CA ALA A 321 -24.21 2.58 -3.85
C ALA A 321 -25.01 1.31 -3.52
N GLU A 322 -25.50 0.58 -4.53
CA GLU A 322 -26.16 -0.72 -4.35
C GLU A 322 -25.19 -1.74 -3.72
N HIS A 323 -23.97 -1.85 -4.24
CA HIS A 323 -22.94 -2.75 -3.73
C HIS A 323 -22.53 -2.40 -2.29
N ALA A 324 -22.40 -1.10 -1.96
CA ALA A 324 -22.16 -0.64 -0.60
C ALA A 324 -23.28 -1.07 0.36
N GLY A 325 -24.55 -0.94 -0.09
CA GLY A 325 -25.70 -1.44 0.64
C GLY A 325 -25.67 -2.96 0.84
N ASN A 326 -25.29 -3.73 -0.18
CA ASN A 326 -25.16 -5.18 -0.09
C ASN A 326 -24.05 -5.59 0.90
N PHE A 327 -22.88 -4.95 0.82
CA PHE A 327 -21.78 -5.20 1.75
C PHE A 327 -22.19 -4.90 3.20
N MET A 328 -22.81 -3.74 3.46
CA MET A 328 -23.35 -3.40 4.77
C MET A 328 -24.33 -4.47 5.26
N PHE A 329 -25.30 -4.86 4.42
CA PHE A 329 -26.30 -5.87 4.77
C PHE A 329 -25.64 -7.21 5.14
N ASN A 330 -24.68 -7.69 4.36
CA ASN A 330 -23.98 -8.93 4.64
C ASN A 330 -23.19 -8.85 5.96
N ARG A 331 -22.51 -7.72 6.23
CA ARG A 331 -21.84 -7.49 7.51
C ARG A 331 -22.81 -7.45 8.69
N GLN A 332 -24.02 -6.90 8.53
CA GLN A 332 -25.05 -6.98 9.56
C GLN A 332 -25.46 -8.43 9.85
N GLN A 333 -25.69 -9.25 8.82
CA GLN A 333 -26.06 -10.65 9.00
C GLN A 333 -24.93 -11.44 9.64
N GLN A 334 -23.70 -11.24 9.17
CA GLN A 334 -22.50 -11.86 9.72
C GLN A 334 -22.33 -11.51 11.20
N VAL A 335 -22.40 -10.23 11.57
CA VAL A 335 -22.28 -9.78 12.96
C VAL A 335 -23.40 -10.32 13.85
N LYS A 336 -24.66 -10.35 13.36
CA LYS A 336 -25.78 -10.95 14.11
C LYS A 336 -25.57 -12.43 14.37
N HIS A 337 -25.16 -13.18 13.35
CA HIS A 337 -24.87 -14.60 13.46
C HIS A 337 -23.73 -14.85 14.45
N LEU A 338 -22.63 -14.11 14.31
CA LEU A 338 -21.47 -14.24 15.18
C LEU A 338 -21.82 -13.87 16.62
N ALA A 339 -22.47 -12.74 16.87
CA ALA A 339 -22.84 -12.30 18.22
C ALA A 339 -23.77 -13.30 18.94
N ALA A 340 -24.56 -14.09 18.21
CA ALA A 340 -25.36 -15.17 18.79
C ALA A 340 -24.52 -16.41 19.16
N MET A 341 -23.40 -16.63 18.48
CA MET A 341 -22.52 -17.79 18.65
C MET A 341 -21.34 -17.53 19.60
N ILE A 342 -20.81 -16.31 19.61
CA ILE A 342 -19.66 -15.91 20.41
C ILE A 342 -20.11 -15.09 21.63
N GLN A 343 -19.53 -15.39 22.79
CA GLN A 343 -19.89 -14.77 24.08
C GLN A 343 -19.29 -13.36 24.26
N ARG A 344 -19.05 -12.63 23.16
CA ARG A 344 -18.43 -11.30 23.13
C ARG A 344 -18.83 -10.57 21.84
N SER A 345 -18.62 -9.26 21.77
CA SER A 345 -18.82 -8.51 20.54
C SER A 345 -17.79 -8.92 19.47
N PRO A 346 -18.21 -9.48 18.32
CA PRO A 346 -17.30 -9.85 17.24
C PRO A 346 -16.71 -8.60 16.60
N ILE A 347 -15.51 -8.76 16.03
CA ILE A 347 -14.92 -7.80 15.09
C ILE A 347 -14.67 -8.49 13.76
N VAL A 348 -15.18 -7.91 12.69
CA VAL A 348 -14.89 -8.32 11.31
C VAL A 348 -13.77 -7.42 10.79
N VAL A 349 -12.61 -7.99 10.48
CA VAL A 349 -11.45 -7.23 9.97
C VAL A 349 -11.35 -7.45 8.46
N SER A 350 -11.52 -6.38 7.70
CA SER A 350 -11.59 -6.39 6.23
C SER A 350 -10.44 -5.57 5.64
N PRO A 351 -9.26 -6.20 5.46
CA PRO A 351 -8.09 -5.57 4.86
C PRO A 351 -8.07 -5.69 3.32
N TYR A 352 -7.66 -4.61 2.67
CA TYR A 352 -7.57 -4.47 1.22
C TYR A 352 -6.35 -3.63 0.84
N ASP A 353 -5.77 -3.81 -0.35
CA ASP A 353 -4.82 -2.83 -0.89
C ASP A 353 -5.56 -1.52 -1.13
N ALA A 354 -4.92 -0.39 -0.80
CA ALA A 354 -5.55 0.91 -0.97
C ALA A 354 -5.84 1.20 -2.44
N GLU A 355 -4.90 0.81 -3.32
CA GLU A 355 -4.95 0.99 -4.77
C GLU A 355 -6.08 0.17 -5.42
N LEU A 356 -6.69 -0.77 -4.69
CA LEU A 356 -7.94 -1.37 -5.13
C LEU A 356 -9.02 -0.30 -5.31
N PHE A 357 -9.10 0.67 -4.40
CA PHE A 357 -10.14 1.69 -4.38
C PHE A 357 -9.73 2.92 -5.18
N GLY A 358 -9.92 2.82 -6.49
CA GLY A 358 -9.85 3.93 -7.44
C GLY A 358 -8.92 3.66 -8.62
N HIS A 359 -7.78 2.99 -8.39
CA HIS A 359 -6.90 2.59 -9.48
C HIS A 359 -7.41 1.33 -10.19
N TRP A 360 -7.46 0.19 -9.49
CA TRP A 360 -7.96 -1.07 -10.05
C TRP A 360 -9.48 -1.07 -10.20
N TRP A 361 -10.20 -0.60 -9.18
CA TRP A 361 -11.64 -0.39 -9.21
C TRP A 361 -11.95 1.10 -9.12
N TYR A 362 -12.23 1.72 -10.27
CA TYR A 362 -12.39 3.17 -10.40
C TYR A 362 -13.42 3.77 -9.44
N GLU A 363 -14.50 3.05 -9.21
CA GLU A 363 -15.63 3.46 -8.39
C GLU A 363 -15.44 3.11 -6.91
N GLY A 364 -14.29 2.52 -6.54
CA GLY A 364 -13.97 2.13 -5.18
C GLY A 364 -14.09 3.26 -4.15
N PRO A 365 -13.60 4.50 -4.39
CA PRO A 365 -13.81 5.61 -3.48
C PRO A 365 -15.29 5.96 -3.30
N TRP A 366 -16.10 5.88 -4.36
CA TRP A 366 -17.55 6.10 -4.28
C TRP A 366 -18.24 5.00 -3.47
N PHE A 367 -17.81 3.75 -3.63
CA PHE A 367 -18.28 2.65 -2.79
C PHE A 367 -17.95 2.88 -1.31
N LEU A 368 -16.72 3.31 -0.99
CA LEU A 368 -16.31 3.59 0.38
C LEU A 368 -17.11 4.75 1.00
N ASP A 369 -17.29 5.85 0.27
CA ASP A 369 -18.12 6.98 0.73
C ASP A 369 -19.53 6.52 1.10
N VAL A 370 -20.19 5.80 0.20
CA VAL A 370 -21.55 5.31 0.45
C VAL A 370 -21.57 4.27 1.57
N LEU A 371 -20.60 3.35 1.62
CA LEU A 371 -20.53 2.32 2.66
C LEU A 371 -20.41 2.95 4.05
N LEU A 372 -19.57 3.96 4.21
CA LEU A 372 -19.37 4.66 5.49
C LEU A 372 -20.62 5.44 5.90
N ARG A 373 -21.26 6.14 4.95
CA ARG A 373 -22.54 6.84 5.18
C ARG A 373 -23.64 5.88 5.61
N LYS A 374 -23.81 4.77 4.89
CA LYS A 374 -24.82 3.76 5.19
C LYS A 374 -24.55 3.07 6.53
N SER A 375 -23.29 2.72 6.79
CA SER A 375 -22.89 2.14 8.06
C SER A 375 -23.17 3.07 9.25
N TRP A 376 -23.10 4.39 9.04
CA TRP A 376 -23.39 5.37 10.08
C TRP A 376 -24.89 5.67 10.26
N TYR A 377 -25.65 5.85 9.17
CA TYR A 377 -27.04 6.32 9.23
C TYR A 377 -28.10 5.21 9.13
N ASP A 378 -27.84 4.16 8.37
CA ASP A 378 -28.88 3.21 7.93
C ASP A 378 -28.96 1.96 8.82
N GLN A 379 -28.08 1.82 9.83
CA GLN A 379 -28.01 0.62 10.65
C GLN A 379 -27.43 0.86 12.06
N ASN A 380 -27.77 -0.04 13.00
CA ASN A 380 -27.29 -0.02 14.41
C ASN A 380 -26.78 -1.40 14.90
N THR A 381 -26.48 -2.31 13.97
CA THR A 381 -26.02 -3.68 14.27
C THR A 381 -24.54 -3.70 14.66
N TYR A 382 -23.69 -3.00 13.90
CA TYR A 382 -22.25 -2.92 14.16
C TYR A 382 -21.76 -1.47 14.22
N GLU A 383 -20.62 -1.25 14.86
CA GLU A 383 -19.90 0.02 14.82
C GLU A 383 -18.63 -0.11 13.97
N MET A 384 -18.31 0.93 13.20
CA MET A 384 -17.01 1.04 12.55
C MET A 384 -15.95 1.38 13.61
N THR A 385 -14.82 0.68 13.61
CA THR A 385 -13.76 0.91 14.61
C THR A 385 -12.36 0.80 14.02
N HIS A 386 -11.41 1.46 14.68
CA HIS A 386 -9.99 1.16 14.55
C HIS A 386 -9.62 -0.11 15.31
N LEU A 387 -8.53 -0.76 14.91
CA LEU A 387 -8.03 -1.96 15.56
C LEU A 387 -7.51 -1.65 16.98
N ALA A 388 -6.79 -0.55 17.18
CA ALA A 388 -6.38 -0.13 18.52
C ALA A 388 -7.57 0.25 19.41
N ASP A 389 -8.61 0.86 18.85
CA ASP A 389 -9.79 1.28 19.61
C ASP A 389 -10.57 0.06 20.12
N TYR A 390 -10.65 -0.98 19.29
CA TYR A 390 -11.20 -2.26 19.71
C TYR A 390 -10.41 -2.85 20.89
N LEU A 391 -9.07 -2.87 20.84
CA LEU A 391 -8.25 -3.38 21.95
C LEU A 391 -8.39 -2.55 23.23
N ARG A 392 -8.57 -1.23 23.12
CA ARG A 392 -8.81 -0.36 24.28
C ARG A 392 -10.14 -0.68 24.96
N ASN A 393 -11.19 -0.92 24.17
CA ASN A 393 -12.53 -1.23 24.67
C ASN A 393 -12.67 -2.69 25.12
N HIS A 394 -11.85 -3.59 24.56
CA HIS A 394 -11.82 -5.02 24.86
C HIS A 394 -10.40 -5.44 25.26
N PRO A 395 -9.93 -5.17 26.49
CA PRO A 395 -8.54 -5.42 26.86
C PRO A 395 -8.21 -6.88 27.16
N ILE A 396 -9.19 -7.79 27.19
CA ILE A 396 -8.99 -9.20 27.50
C ILE A 396 -9.10 -10.02 26.21
N GLN A 397 -7.99 -10.63 25.81
CA GLN A 397 -7.93 -11.54 24.66
C GLN A 397 -7.40 -12.90 25.06
N GLN A 398 -7.71 -13.92 24.26
CA GLN A 398 -7.12 -15.24 24.46
C GLN A 398 -5.64 -15.17 24.10
N VAL A 399 -4.79 -15.76 24.96
CA VAL A 399 -3.37 -15.93 24.65
C VAL A 399 -3.18 -17.16 23.77
N CYS A 400 -2.57 -16.97 22.60
CA CYS A 400 -2.31 -18.01 21.61
C CYS A 400 -0.96 -17.76 20.94
N LYS A 401 -0.33 -18.83 20.44
CA LYS A 401 0.78 -18.79 19.48
C LYS A 401 0.22 -18.89 18.07
N PRO A 402 0.20 -17.83 17.26
CA PRO A 402 -0.25 -17.91 15.87
C PRO A 402 0.66 -18.83 15.06
N SER A 403 0.09 -19.42 14.01
CA SER A 403 0.83 -20.21 13.02
C SER A 403 1.42 -19.32 11.93
N GLN A 404 2.53 -19.77 11.34
CA GLN A 404 3.15 -19.13 10.17
C GLN A 404 2.14 -18.99 9.04
N SER A 405 2.09 -17.82 8.42
CA SER A 405 1.12 -17.48 7.38
C SER A 405 1.60 -16.30 6.55
N SER A 406 1.09 -16.16 5.34
CA SER A 406 1.02 -14.90 4.61
C SER A 406 -0.38 -14.76 3.99
N TRP A 407 -0.72 -13.57 3.49
CA TRP A 407 -1.96 -13.39 2.74
C TRP A 407 -1.82 -13.66 1.23
N GLY A 408 -0.64 -14.12 0.78
CA GLY A 408 -0.34 -14.45 -0.60
C GLY A 408 -0.95 -15.78 -1.05
N TYR A 409 -0.54 -16.26 -2.23
CA TYR A 409 -1.07 -17.49 -2.80
C TYR A 409 -0.87 -18.70 -1.88
N GLN A 410 -1.96 -19.48 -1.75
CA GLN A 410 -2.12 -20.59 -0.79
C GLN A 410 -1.86 -20.24 0.68
N GLY A 411 -1.70 -18.96 1.03
CA GLY A 411 -1.43 -18.51 2.38
C GLY A 411 0.03 -18.66 2.84
N PHE A 412 0.98 -18.94 1.94
CA PHE A 412 2.38 -19.22 2.31
C PHE A 412 3.37 -18.34 1.55
N HIS A 413 4.57 -18.84 1.26
CA HIS A 413 5.70 -18.04 0.81
C HIS A 413 5.96 -18.13 -0.69
N GLU A 414 5.14 -18.87 -1.44
CA GLU A 414 5.40 -19.26 -2.83
C GLU A 414 5.55 -18.08 -3.78
N TYR A 415 4.90 -16.94 -3.53
CA TYR A 415 5.09 -15.75 -4.36
C TYR A 415 6.49 -15.15 -4.22
N TRP A 416 7.08 -15.26 -3.04
CA TRP A 416 8.38 -14.67 -2.72
C TRP A 416 9.51 -15.68 -2.76
N LEU A 417 9.23 -16.98 -2.63
CA LEU A 417 10.24 -18.03 -2.75
C LEU A 417 9.78 -19.10 -3.76
N ASN A 418 10.27 -18.98 -4.99
CA ASN A 418 10.06 -19.93 -6.08
C ASN A 418 11.22 -19.85 -7.09
N GLU A 419 11.15 -20.65 -8.16
CA GLU A 419 12.16 -20.73 -9.21
C GLU A 419 12.52 -19.40 -9.91
N THR A 420 11.59 -18.43 -9.97
CA THR A 420 11.81 -17.14 -10.65
C THR A 420 12.65 -16.16 -9.82
N ASN A 421 12.60 -16.27 -8.49
CA ASN A 421 13.19 -15.29 -7.58
C ASN A 421 14.16 -15.90 -6.55
N THR A 422 14.26 -17.22 -6.43
CA THR A 422 15.13 -17.88 -5.43
C THR A 422 16.61 -17.44 -5.50
N TRP A 423 17.07 -17.05 -6.69
CA TRP A 423 18.45 -16.60 -6.93
C TRP A 423 18.84 -15.36 -6.11
N ILE A 424 17.89 -14.54 -5.66
CA ILE A 424 18.20 -13.31 -4.91
C ILE A 424 18.66 -13.59 -3.48
N TYR A 425 18.13 -14.65 -2.84
CA TYR A 425 18.27 -14.85 -1.40
C TYR A 425 19.70 -15.10 -0.91
N PRO A 426 20.53 -15.93 -1.57
CA PRO A 426 21.93 -16.07 -1.18
C PRO A 426 22.68 -14.73 -1.16
N HIS A 427 22.36 -13.83 -2.09
CA HIS A 427 22.97 -12.50 -2.14
C HIS A 427 22.43 -11.57 -1.05
N LEU A 428 21.13 -11.57 -0.79
CA LEU A 428 20.52 -10.78 0.29
C LEU A 428 21.03 -11.23 1.66
N HIS A 429 21.13 -12.53 1.89
CA HIS A 429 21.68 -13.10 3.12
C HIS A 429 23.15 -12.72 3.29
N LYS A 430 23.96 -12.83 2.23
CA LYS A 430 25.38 -12.43 2.31
C LYS A 430 25.57 -10.94 2.56
N ALA A 431 24.75 -10.10 1.92
CA ALA A 431 24.75 -8.66 2.15
C ALA A 431 24.33 -8.33 3.60
N THR A 432 23.38 -9.09 4.15
CA THR A 432 22.95 -8.96 5.54
C THR A 432 24.07 -9.29 6.53
N GLU A 433 24.79 -10.40 6.34
CA GLU A 433 25.98 -10.72 7.17
C GLU A 433 27.00 -9.57 7.18
N ARG A 434 27.29 -9.03 5.99
CA ARG A 434 28.21 -7.90 5.80
C ARG A 434 27.73 -6.64 6.49
N MET A 435 26.43 -6.34 6.43
CA MET A 435 25.87 -5.16 7.10
C MET A 435 25.94 -5.32 8.62
N ILE A 436 25.70 -6.52 9.15
CA ILE A 436 25.88 -6.81 10.57
C ILE A 436 27.35 -6.62 10.97
N GLU A 437 28.31 -7.01 10.13
CA GLU A 437 29.72 -6.71 10.36
C GLU A 437 29.99 -5.20 10.41
N LEU A 438 29.55 -4.45 9.40
CA LEU A 438 29.71 -2.99 9.33
C LEU A 438 29.05 -2.29 10.52
N SER A 439 27.93 -2.79 11.03
CA SER A 439 27.21 -2.22 12.17
C SER A 439 28.03 -2.11 13.45
N LYS A 440 29.06 -2.95 13.59
CA LYS A 440 29.95 -2.99 14.75
C LYS A 440 31.06 -1.95 14.70
N LEU A 441 31.32 -1.38 13.52
CA LEU A 441 32.29 -0.31 13.36
C LEU A 441 31.79 0.95 14.07
N GLU A 442 32.73 1.74 14.56
CA GLU A 442 32.50 3.11 14.99
C GLU A 442 33.12 4.02 13.93
N ALA A 443 32.29 4.82 13.26
CA ALA A 443 32.76 5.73 12.22
C ALA A 443 33.81 6.69 12.77
N THR A 444 34.93 6.81 12.07
CA THR A 444 36.06 7.68 12.45
C THR A 444 35.86 9.13 12.01
N ASP A 445 35.09 9.35 10.95
CA ASP A 445 34.73 10.67 10.42
C ASP A 445 33.30 10.69 9.81
N GLU A 446 32.90 11.85 9.31
CA GLU A 446 31.58 12.06 8.70
C GLU A 446 31.40 11.28 7.39
N LEU A 447 32.46 11.09 6.61
CA LEU A 447 32.40 10.39 5.33
C LEU A 447 32.12 8.91 5.56
N GLU A 448 32.81 8.29 6.52
CA GLU A 448 32.58 6.91 6.93
C GLU A 448 31.17 6.74 7.53
N TRP A 449 30.71 7.70 8.34
CA TRP A 449 29.35 7.71 8.88
C TRP A 449 28.28 7.70 7.77
N LYS A 450 28.44 8.57 6.76
CA LYS A 450 27.53 8.62 5.59
C LYS A 450 27.57 7.31 4.79
N ALA A 451 28.76 6.77 4.53
CA ALA A 451 28.91 5.53 3.78
C ALA A 451 28.25 4.33 4.48
N LEU A 452 28.40 4.22 5.81
CA LEU A 452 27.76 3.18 6.62
C LEU A 452 26.22 3.30 6.61
N ASN A 453 25.69 4.52 6.70
CA ASN A 453 24.25 4.77 6.60
C ASN A 453 23.72 4.47 5.20
N GLN A 454 24.45 4.85 4.14
CA GLN A 454 24.05 4.51 2.77
C GLN A 454 24.08 3.00 2.54
N ALA A 455 25.06 2.27 3.08
CA ALA A 455 25.09 0.81 3.00
C ALA A 455 23.83 0.19 3.65
N ALA A 456 23.38 0.73 4.79
CA ALA A 456 22.14 0.29 5.42
C ALA A 456 20.90 0.55 4.54
N ARG A 457 20.83 1.70 3.83
CA ARG A 457 19.76 2.00 2.87
C ARG A 457 19.75 1.05 1.68
N GLU A 458 20.91 0.81 1.07
CA GLU A 458 21.03 -0.10 -0.07
C GLU A 458 20.57 -1.51 0.30
N LEU A 459 20.94 -2.00 1.48
CA LEU A 459 20.47 -3.31 1.93
C LEU A 459 18.95 -3.34 2.15
N LEU A 460 18.39 -2.33 2.80
CA LEU A 460 16.94 -2.24 2.98
C LEU A 460 16.22 -2.22 1.62
N LEU A 461 16.66 -1.38 0.68
CA LEU A 461 16.08 -1.30 -0.66
C LEU A 461 16.19 -2.62 -1.43
N ALA A 462 17.30 -3.34 -1.31
CA ALA A 462 17.48 -4.65 -1.92
C ALA A 462 16.53 -5.72 -1.33
N GLN A 463 16.12 -5.57 -0.07
CA GLN A 463 15.27 -6.53 0.67
C GLN A 463 13.76 -6.37 0.41
N SER A 464 13.33 -5.38 -0.37
CA SER A 464 11.91 -5.16 -0.67
C SER A 464 11.27 -6.42 -1.29
N SER A 465 10.09 -6.81 -0.76
CA SER A 465 9.37 -7.99 -1.26
C SER A 465 8.81 -7.78 -2.67
N ASP A 466 8.63 -6.52 -3.08
CA ASP A 466 8.10 -6.12 -4.40
C ASP A 466 8.92 -6.71 -5.53
N TRP A 467 10.25 -6.76 -5.39
CA TRP A 467 11.11 -7.28 -6.46
C TRP A 467 10.84 -8.76 -6.71
N ALA A 468 10.70 -9.56 -5.66
CA ALA A 468 10.37 -10.97 -5.78
C ALA A 468 8.93 -11.19 -6.29
N PHE A 469 8.00 -10.32 -5.88
CA PHE A 469 6.61 -10.34 -6.35
C PHE A 469 6.49 -10.02 -7.85
N ILE A 470 7.17 -8.97 -8.32
CA ILE A 470 7.19 -8.58 -9.74
C ILE A 470 7.84 -9.66 -10.61
N MET A 471 8.92 -10.31 -10.12
CA MET A 471 9.52 -11.45 -10.81
C MET A 471 8.53 -12.61 -10.98
N ARG A 472 7.70 -12.88 -9.96
CA ARG A 472 6.71 -13.97 -10.00
C ARG A 472 5.49 -13.67 -10.86
N THR A 473 5.05 -12.41 -10.89
CA THR A 473 3.84 -11.97 -11.63
C THR A 473 4.11 -11.66 -13.10
N GLU A 474 5.37 -11.73 -13.55
CA GLU A 474 5.80 -11.57 -14.94
C GLU A 474 5.43 -10.22 -15.58
N THR A 475 5.30 -9.16 -14.78
CA THR A 475 4.91 -7.83 -15.27
C THR A 475 6.13 -7.02 -15.76
N MET A 476 7.01 -6.60 -14.84
CA MET A 476 8.18 -5.76 -15.12
C MET A 476 9.48 -6.44 -14.64
N VAL A 477 9.63 -7.72 -14.97
CA VAL A 477 10.76 -8.57 -14.52
C VAL A 477 12.14 -7.94 -14.75
N PRO A 478 12.46 -7.36 -15.94
CA PRO A 478 13.76 -6.75 -16.16
C PRO A 478 14.05 -5.57 -15.22
N TYR A 479 13.01 -4.84 -14.80
CA TYR A 479 13.13 -3.74 -13.85
C TYR A 479 13.42 -4.27 -12.44
N ALA A 480 12.64 -5.23 -11.95
CA ALA A 480 12.84 -5.84 -10.63
C ALA A 480 14.23 -6.51 -10.47
N VAL A 481 14.69 -7.23 -11.50
CA VAL A 481 16.03 -7.84 -11.52
C VAL A 481 17.11 -6.75 -11.47
N ARG A 482 16.93 -5.66 -12.21
CA ARG A 482 17.86 -4.53 -12.21
C ARG A 482 17.90 -3.85 -10.85
N ARG A 483 16.75 -3.53 -10.23
CA ARG A 483 16.69 -2.91 -8.89
C ARG A 483 17.42 -3.75 -7.85
N THR A 484 17.11 -5.04 -7.78
CA THR A 484 17.78 -5.97 -6.85
C THR A 484 19.30 -5.97 -7.05
N ARG A 485 19.77 -6.09 -8.30
CA ARG A 485 21.21 -6.10 -8.62
C ARG A 485 21.88 -4.76 -8.32
N SER A 486 21.27 -3.65 -8.70
CA SER A 486 21.84 -2.32 -8.51
C SER A 486 22.06 -2.00 -7.03
N HIS A 487 21.08 -2.25 -6.17
CA HIS A 487 21.22 -2.05 -4.73
C HIS A 487 22.29 -2.97 -4.13
N LEU A 488 22.31 -4.25 -4.49
CA LEU A 488 23.36 -5.17 -4.05
C LEU A 488 24.76 -4.76 -4.53
N MET A 489 24.90 -4.26 -5.75
CA MET A 489 26.18 -3.78 -6.28
C MET A 489 26.65 -2.52 -5.54
N ARG A 490 25.77 -1.55 -5.31
CA ARG A 490 26.07 -0.34 -4.51
C ARG A 490 26.47 -0.71 -3.09
N PHE A 491 25.69 -1.58 -2.45
CA PHE A 491 26.00 -2.12 -1.12
C PHE A 491 27.39 -2.76 -1.06
N ASN A 492 27.70 -3.67 -2.00
CA ASN A 492 28.97 -4.38 -1.99
C ASN A 492 30.16 -3.44 -2.24
N LYS A 493 30.01 -2.45 -3.11
CA LYS A 493 31.05 -1.43 -3.31
C LYS A 493 31.27 -0.61 -2.04
N LEU A 494 30.20 -0.16 -1.37
CA LEU A 494 30.30 0.56 -0.09
C LEU A 494 31.02 -0.30 0.97
N TYR A 495 30.64 -1.57 1.08
CA TYR A 495 31.30 -2.51 1.99
C TYR A 495 32.80 -2.61 1.72
N ASP A 496 33.21 -2.84 0.46
CA ASP A 496 34.61 -2.98 0.10
C ASP A 496 35.40 -1.67 0.34
N ASP A 497 34.84 -0.53 -0.04
CA ASP A 497 35.45 0.79 0.14
C ASP A 497 35.65 1.15 1.62
N ILE A 498 34.65 0.87 2.47
CA ILE A 498 34.74 1.09 3.93
C ILE A 498 35.82 0.18 4.53
N LYS A 499 35.83 -1.12 4.19
CA LYS A 499 36.81 -2.08 4.71
C LYS A 499 38.25 -1.75 4.30
N LEU A 500 38.44 -1.13 3.13
CA LEU A 500 39.75 -0.71 2.62
C LEU A 500 40.15 0.71 3.06
N GLY A 501 39.25 1.48 3.69
CA GLY A 501 39.47 2.89 4.04
C GLY A 501 39.64 3.78 2.80
N LYS A 502 38.94 3.48 1.71
CA LYS A 502 39.06 4.14 0.40
C LYS A 502 37.70 4.60 -0.15
N ILE A 503 36.89 5.22 0.71
CA ILE A 503 35.56 5.71 0.34
C ILE A 503 35.67 6.79 -0.74
N ASP A 504 35.02 6.53 -1.88
CA ASP A 504 34.87 7.51 -2.96
C ASP A 504 33.72 8.48 -2.62
N ALA A 505 34.08 9.66 -2.10
CA ALA A 505 33.11 10.68 -1.69
C ALA A 505 32.21 11.16 -2.84
N ALA A 506 32.76 11.33 -4.04
CA ALA A 506 31.99 11.81 -5.19
C ALA A 506 31.02 10.75 -5.73
N TRP A 507 31.38 9.48 -5.62
CA TRP A 507 30.46 8.39 -5.93
C TRP A 507 29.38 8.22 -4.84
N LEU A 508 29.76 8.34 -3.56
CA LEU A 508 28.81 8.26 -2.44
C LEU A 508 27.72 9.32 -2.55
N GLU A 509 28.09 10.57 -2.81
CA GLU A 509 27.14 11.69 -2.95
C GLU A 509 26.09 11.41 -4.04
N LYS A 510 26.50 10.83 -5.17
CA LYS A 510 25.57 10.41 -6.24
C LYS A 510 24.61 9.31 -5.79
N VAL A 511 25.10 8.36 -4.99
CA VAL A 511 24.25 7.27 -4.47
C VAL A 511 23.28 7.81 -3.43
N GLU A 512 23.73 8.71 -2.54
CA GLU A 512 22.86 9.39 -1.57
C GLU A 512 21.78 10.23 -2.26
N GLU A 513 22.10 10.84 -3.42
CA GLU A 513 21.11 11.54 -4.22
C GLU A 513 20.08 10.60 -4.83
N ILE A 514 20.48 9.45 -5.40
CA ILE A 514 19.58 8.48 -6.04
C ILE A 514 18.68 7.79 -5.01
N ASP A 515 19.31 7.22 -3.98
CA ASP A 515 18.69 6.35 -2.97
C ASP A 515 18.59 7.08 -1.62
N ASN A 516 17.86 8.20 -1.61
CA ASN A 516 17.74 9.15 -0.50
C ASN A 516 16.75 8.71 0.62
N ILE A 517 16.23 7.48 0.56
CA ILE A 517 15.24 6.97 1.53
C ILE A 517 15.82 6.95 2.95
N PHE A 518 15.04 7.30 3.97
CA PHE A 518 15.49 7.37 5.36
C PHE A 518 16.72 8.29 5.57
N PRO A 519 16.57 9.61 5.40
CA PRO A 519 17.68 10.55 5.56
C PRO A 519 18.31 10.51 6.96
N LYS A 520 17.56 10.10 7.98
CA LYS A 520 17.99 9.98 9.38
C LYS A 520 18.31 8.55 9.84
N ILE A 521 18.49 7.59 8.92
CA ILE A 521 18.85 6.22 9.27
C ILE A 521 20.14 6.19 10.10
N ASN A 522 20.22 5.22 11.01
CA ASN A 522 21.42 4.91 11.77
C ASN A 522 21.80 3.45 11.54
N TYR A 523 22.92 3.22 10.86
CA TYR A 523 23.41 1.88 10.50
C TYR A 523 23.60 0.94 11.70
N ARG A 524 23.77 1.51 12.91
CA ARG A 524 23.89 0.75 14.16
C ARG A 524 22.64 -0.06 14.51
N VAL A 525 21.51 0.17 13.84
CA VAL A 525 20.30 -0.65 13.98
C VAL A 525 20.55 -2.14 13.66
N TYR A 526 21.57 -2.45 12.87
CA TYR A 526 21.97 -3.83 12.56
C TYR A 526 22.87 -4.49 13.62
N ARG A 527 23.18 -3.79 14.72
CA ARG A 527 24.04 -4.35 15.78
C ARG A 527 23.39 -5.58 16.40
N PRO A 528 24.13 -6.68 16.60
CA PRO A 528 23.68 -7.76 17.46
C PRO A 528 23.45 -7.20 18.86
N VAL A 529 22.27 -7.51 19.42
CA VAL A 529 21.93 -7.21 20.82
C VAL A 529 22.70 -8.12 21.76
#